data_AF-A0A7J9PHD7-F1
#
_entry.id   AF-A0A7J9PHD7-F1
#
_cell.length_a   1.000
_cell.length_b   1.000
_cell.length_c   1.000
_cell.angle_alpha   90.00
_cell.angle_beta   90.00
_cell.angle_gamma   90.00
#
_symmetry.space_group_name_H-M   'P 1'
#
loop_
_entity.id
_entity.type
_entity.pdbx_description
1 polymer ?
#
loop_
_entity_poly.entity_id
_entity_poly.type
_entity_poly.pdbx_seq_one_letter_code
_entity_poly.pdbx_strand_id
1 'polypeptide(L)'
;MNLSKDEIFTMLENPLIQQVLFEIMDEDVVGFDVLSVLINTNEVTDDEISRQLDVKLNNIRRILYKLYEARLVDYNREKDEETNWYTYTWKPSLEKVPALVAKKMKNVLKDLKEQLELEETNMFFFCSDCEIKFTFEDAMDSGFRCPQCGGMMYEYDNKKDISILKEQINYLEDEFNKNPLFSAY
;
A
#
# COMPACT_ATOMS: atom_id res chain seq x y z
N MET A 1 11.90 -7.21 -20.87
CA MET A 1 12.29 -5.94 -21.52
C MET A 1 12.84 -5.10 -20.38
N ASN A 2 14.14 -4.82 -20.35
CA ASN A 2 14.73 -4.06 -19.25
C ASN A 2 14.37 -2.59 -19.47
N LEU A 3 13.68 -1.98 -18.50
CA LEU A 3 13.37 -0.55 -18.54
C LEU A 3 14.68 0.23 -18.44
N SER A 4 14.81 1.30 -19.23
CA SER A 4 15.89 2.27 -19.07
C SER A 4 15.72 3.05 -17.77
N LYS A 5 16.80 3.67 -17.26
CA LYS A 5 16.75 4.48 -16.04
C LYS A 5 15.73 5.62 -16.15
N ASP A 6 15.68 6.29 -17.30
CA ASP A 6 14.76 7.40 -17.54
C ASP A 6 13.29 6.95 -17.52
N GLU A 7 12.98 5.78 -18.08
CA GLU A 7 11.65 5.18 -18.02
C GLU A 7 11.26 4.82 -16.58
N ILE A 8 12.21 4.30 -15.78
CA ILE A 8 11.98 4.00 -14.36
C ILE A 8 11.68 5.29 -13.59
N PHE A 9 12.47 6.34 -13.74
CA PHE A 9 12.21 7.61 -13.04
C PHE A 9 10.88 8.23 -13.45
N THR A 10 10.55 8.23 -14.74
CA THR A 10 9.24 8.69 -15.24
C THR A 10 8.09 7.90 -14.62
N MET A 11 8.25 6.57 -14.47
CA MET A 11 7.27 5.73 -13.79
C MET A 11 7.15 6.12 -12.30
N LEU A 12 8.26 6.37 -11.61
CA LEU A 12 8.27 6.73 -10.18
C LEU A 12 7.72 8.13 -9.90
N GLU A 13 7.54 8.99 -10.91
CA GLU A 13 6.82 10.27 -10.78
C GLU A 13 5.29 10.09 -10.71
N ASN A 14 4.77 8.91 -11.04
CA ASN A 14 3.34 8.64 -10.96
C ASN A 14 2.86 8.65 -9.49
N PRO A 15 1.86 9.48 -9.14
CA PRO A 15 1.40 9.62 -7.75
C PRO A 15 0.89 8.31 -7.12
N LEU A 16 0.23 7.44 -7.89
CA LEU A 16 -0.26 6.15 -7.38
C LEU A 16 0.89 5.20 -7.07
N ILE A 17 1.93 5.21 -7.92
CA ILE A 17 3.14 4.44 -7.68
C ILE A 17 3.85 4.96 -6.43
N GLN A 18 4.00 6.27 -6.28
CA GLN A 18 4.58 6.88 -5.08
C GLN A 18 3.80 6.51 -3.83
N GLN A 19 2.47 6.58 -3.85
CA GLN A 19 1.63 6.23 -2.71
C GLN A 19 1.84 4.77 -2.29
N VAL A 20 1.84 3.83 -3.24
CA VAL A 20 2.04 2.41 -2.94
C VAL A 20 3.45 2.12 -2.44
N LEU A 21 4.47 2.74 -3.02
CA LEU A 21 5.84 2.61 -2.56
C LEU A 21 6.02 3.19 -1.15
N PHE A 22 5.43 4.35 -0.87
CA PHE A 22 5.46 4.99 0.43
C PHE A 22 4.88 4.07 1.52
N GLU A 23 3.74 3.42 1.22
CA GLU A 23 3.14 2.44 2.13
C GLU A 23 3.99 1.18 2.29
N ILE A 24 4.60 0.65 1.22
CA ILE A 24 5.53 -0.50 1.31
C ILE A 24 6.71 -0.19 2.23
N MET A 25 7.18 1.06 2.19
CA MET A 25 8.33 1.53 2.98
C MET A 25 7.93 2.00 4.38
N ASP A 26 6.75 1.60 4.87
CA ASP A 26 6.18 2.01 6.16
C ASP A 26 6.22 3.54 6.37
N GLU A 27 5.89 4.31 5.34
CA GLU A 27 5.86 5.78 5.35
C GLU A 27 7.24 6.43 5.61
N ASP A 28 8.34 5.70 5.41
CA ASP A 28 9.71 6.24 5.50
C ASP A 28 10.11 6.91 4.18
N VAL A 29 10.08 8.25 4.16
CA VAL A 29 10.44 9.06 2.98
C VAL A 29 11.86 8.80 2.47
N VAL A 30 12.78 8.36 3.34
CA VAL A 30 14.16 8.02 2.97
C VAL A 30 14.20 6.89 1.95
N GLY A 31 13.15 6.06 1.89
CA GLY A 31 13.07 4.97 0.94
C GLY A 31 13.11 5.40 -0.52
N PHE A 32 12.62 6.60 -0.86
CA PHE A 32 12.75 7.15 -2.22
C PHE A 32 14.20 7.51 -2.57
N ASP A 33 14.97 8.00 -1.61
CA ASP A 33 16.41 8.25 -1.80
C ASP A 33 17.17 6.93 -1.96
N VAL A 34 16.81 5.89 -1.19
CA VAL A 34 17.38 4.54 -1.33
C VAL A 34 17.11 3.96 -2.73
N LEU A 35 15.87 4.06 -3.22
CA LEU A 35 15.51 3.65 -4.58
C LEU A 35 16.32 4.43 -5.63
N SER A 36 16.47 5.75 -5.44
CA SER A 36 17.25 6.59 -6.34
C SER A 36 18.73 6.16 -6.40
N VAL A 37 19.34 5.82 -5.27
CA VAL A 37 20.70 5.26 -5.24
C VAL A 37 20.78 3.92 -5.97
N LEU A 38 19.85 3.00 -5.70
CA LEU A 38 19.79 1.69 -6.34
C LEU A 38 19.69 1.79 -7.87
N ILE A 39 18.82 2.65 -8.39
CA ILE A 39 18.61 2.85 -9.83
C ILE A 39 19.86 3.44 -10.49
N ASN A 40 20.53 4.39 -9.80
CA ASN A 40 21.71 5.04 -10.34
C ASN A 40 22.94 4.13 -10.35
N THR A 41 23.14 3.31 -9.31
CA THR A 41 24.34 2.48 -9.14
C THR A 41 24.17 1.06 -9.69
N ASN A 42 22.94 0.58 -9.87
CA ASN A 42 22.56 -0.78 -10.31
C ASN A 42 22.92 -1.90 -9.32
N GLU A 43 24.09 -1.86 -8.69
CA GLU A 43 24.52 -2.78 -7.63
C GLU A 43 25.20 -2.00 -6.52
N VAL A 44 24.71 -2.09 -5.29
CA VAL A 44 25.23 -1.29 -4.17
C VAL A 44 25.03 -2.01 -2.84
N THR A 45 25.97 -1.84 -1.91
CA THR A 45 25.86 -2.40 -0.56
C THR A 45 25.05 -1.51 0.37
N ASP A 46 24.53 -2.08 1.46
CA ASP A 46 23.80 -1.33 2.49
C ASP A 46 24.65 -0.25 3.18
N ASP A 47 25.94 -0.53 3.39
CA ASP A 47 26.93 0.41 3.92
C ASP A 47 27.24 1.57 2.96
N GLU A 48 27.35 1.31 1.65
CA GLU A 48 27.53 2.36 0.65
C GLU A 48 26.32 3.29 0.58
N ILE A 49 25.10 2.75 0.56
CA ILE A 49 23.86 3.56 0.62
C ILE A 49 23.85 4.41 1.89
N SER A 50 24.16 3.81 3.03
CA SER A 50 24.20 4.49 4.33
C SER A 50 25.17 5.68 4.34
N ARG A 51 26.36 5.51 3.78
CA ARG A 51 27.37 6.58 3.67
C ARG A 51 26.97 7.65 2.67
N GLN A 52 26.39 7.28 1.54
CA GLN A 52 25.99 8.23 0.51
C GLN A 52 24.83 9.13 0.97
N LEU A 53 23.87 8.59 1.72
CA LEU A 53 22.70 9.31 2.20
C LEU A 53 22.88 9.94 3.59
N ASP A 54 23.99 9.67 4.28
CA ASP A 54 24.22 10.03 5.70
C ASP A 54 23.07 9.56 6.62
N VAL A 55 22.58 8.34 6.37
CA VAL A 55 21.50 7.71 7.13
C VAL A 55 22.04 6.49 7.86
N LYS A 56 21.57 6.27 9.10
CA LYS A 56 21.97 5.10 9.90
C LYS A 56 21.73 3.80 9.14
N LEU A 57 22.76 2.94 9.08
CA LEU A 57 22.74 1.65 8.42
C LEU A 57 21.52 0.77 8.77
N ASN A 58 21.11 0.77 10.03
CA ASN A 58 19.92 0.01 10.46
C ASN A 58 18.63 0.49 9.78
N ASN A 59 18.51 1.79 9.49
CA ASN A 59 17.34 2.31 8.76
C ASN A 59 17.37 1.87 7.29
N ILE A 60 18.53 1.97 6.65
CA ILE A 60 18.74 1.50 5.28
C ILE A 60 18.39 0.01 5.15
N ARG A 61 18.87 -0.83 6.07
CA ARG A 61 18.54 -2.26 6.11
C ARG A 61 17.05 -2.51 6.24
N ARG A 62 16.37 -1.79 7.14
CA ARG A 62 14.91 -1.90 7.31
C ARG A 62 14.18 -1.63 5.99
N ILE A 63 14.53 -0.53 5.30
CA ILE A 63 13.94 -0.16 4.01
C ILE A 63 14.23 -1.24 2.96
N LEU A 64 15.48 -1.70 2.83
CA LEU A 64 15.88 -2.72 1.86
C LEU A 64 15.13 -4.05 2.08
N TYR A 65 14.89 -4.45 3.33
CA TYR A 65 14.09 -5.63 3.64
C TYR A 65 12.63 -5.48 3.22
N LYS A 66 12.03 -4.30 3.43
CA LYS A 66 10.67 -4.01 2.96
C LYS A 66 10.55 -4.06 1.43
N LEU A 67 11.51 -3.44 0.74
CA LEU A 67 11.60 -3.51 -0.71
C LEU A 67 11.79 -4.95 -1.20
N TYR A 68 12.57 -5.77 -0.48
CA TYR A 68 12.78 -7.18 -0.79
C TYR A 68 11.52 -8.03 -0.63
N GLU A 69 10.78 -7.85 0.48
CA GLU A 69 9.49 -8.52 0.71
C GLU A 69 8.48 -8.19 -0.39
N ALA A 70 8.49 -6.94 -0.87
CA ALA A 70 7.70 -6.49 -2.00
C ALA A 70 8.25 -6.92 -3.38
N ARG A 71 9.39 -7.62 -3.43
CA ARG A 71 10.10 -8.05 -4.65
C ARG A 71 10.50 -6.90 -5.58
N LEU A 72 10.84 -5.76 -5.00
CA LEU A 72 11.30 -4.55 -5.70
C LEU A 72 12.83 -4.47 -5.78
N VAL A 73 13.52 -5.28 -4.98
CA VAL A 73 14.97 -5.45 -5.02
C VAL A 73 15.32 -6.93 -4.88
N ASP A 74 16.46 -7.30 -5.44
CA ASP A 74 17.13 -8.57 -5.21
C ASP A 74 18.45 -8.32 -4.46
N TYR A 75 19.03 -9.35 -3.85
CA TYR A 75 20.36 -9.26 -3.27
C TYR A 75 21.23 -10.47 -3.63
N ASN A 76 22.54 -10.22 -3.72
CA ASN A 76 23.56 -11.25 -3.67
C ASN A 76 24.27 -11.20 -2.31
N ARG A 77 24.72 -12.35 -1.82
CA ARG A 77 25.50 -12.44 -0.59
C ARG A 77 26.83 -13.10 -0.88
N GLU A 78 27.90 -12.36 -0.64
CA GLU A 78 29.28 -12.84 -0.79
C GLU A 78 29.91 -13.01 0.57
N LYS A 79 30.72 -14.05 0.73
CA LYS A 79 31.46 -14.32 1.95
C LYS A 79 32.93 -14.02 1.70
N ASP A 80 33.49 -13.14 2.52
CA ASP A 80 34.93 -12.92 2.56
C ASP A 80 35.60 -14.14 3.22
N GLU A 81 36.50 -14.81 2.49
CA GLU A 81 37.18 -16.02 2.98
C GLU A 81 38.23 -15.73 4.05
N GLU A 82 38.79 -14.52 4.07
CA GLU A 82 39.81 -14.12 5.04
C GLU A 82 39.18 -13.69 6.36
N THR A 83 38.12 -12.89 6.29
CA THR A 83 37.50 -12.27 7.46
C THR A 83 36.26 -13.02 7.95
N ASN A 84 35.71 -13.96 7.16
CA ASN A 84 34.42 -14.65 7.37
C ASN A 84 33.20 -13.72 7.43
N TRP A 85 33.31 -12.46 6.98
CA TRP A 85 32.18 -11.53 6.93
C TRP A 85 31.33 -11.73 5.67
N TYR A 86 30.04 -11.44 5.80
CA TYR A 86 29.11 -11.47 4.68
C TYR A 86 28.80 -10.05 4.21
N THR A 87 28.96 -9.82 2.90
CA THR A 87 28.57 -8.57 2.23
C THR A 87 27.29 -8.81 1.44
N TYR A 88 26.33 -7.92 1.61
CA TYR A 88 25.05 -7.94 0.91
C TYR A 88 25.03 -6.84 -0.14
N THR A 89 24.90 -7.24 -1.41
CA THR A 89 24.83 -6.31 -2.55
C THR A 89 23.42 -6.35 -3.12
N TRP A 90 22.79 -5.19 -3.22
CA TRP A 90 21.39 -5.02 -3.60
C TRP A 90 21.26 -4.54 -5.04
N LYS A 91 20.24 -5.03 -5.75
CA LYS A 91 19.91 -4.67 -7.13
C LYS A 91 18.43 -4.32 -7.26
N PRO A 92 18.05 -3.26 -7.99
CA PRO A 92 16.64 -2.95 -8.24
C PRO A 92 16.00 -3.98 -9.19
N SER A 93 14.76 -4.38 -8.91
CA SER A 93 13.88 -5.12 -9.83
C SER A 93 12.51 -4.43 -9.91
N LEU A 94 12.48 -3.29 -10.60
CA LEU A 94 11.33 -2.38 -10.61
C LEU A 94 10.37 -2.62 -11.79
N GLU A 95 10.63 -3.59 -12.66
CA GLU A 95 9.78 -3.92 -13.81
C GLU A 95 8.39 -4.38 -13.40
N LYS A 96 8.25 -4.90 -12.17
CA LYS A 96 7.00 -5.43 -11.61
C LYS A 96 6.20 -4.38 -10.84
N VAL A 97 6.71 -3.16 -10.66
CA VAL A 97 6.03 -2.09 -9.91
C VAL A 97 4.63 -1.81 -10.49
N PRO A 98 4.44 -1.66 -11.82
CA PRO A 98 3.10 -1.39 -12.36
C PRO A 98 2.11 -2.52 -12.06
N ALA A 99 2.55 -3.78 -12.19
CA ALA A 99 1.72 -4.94 -11.90
C ALA A 99 1.35 -5.04 -10.40
N LEU A 100 2.31 -4.73 -9.51
CA LEU A 100 2.08 -4.69 -8.07
C LEU A 100 1.05 -3.64 -7.70
N VAL A 101 1.21 -2.42 -8.23
CA VAL A 101 0.30 -1.29 -7.99
C VAL A 101 -1.09 -1.62 -8.54
N ALA A 102 -1.17 -2.15 -9.76
CA ALA A 102 -2.43 -2.56 -10.35
C ALA A 102 -3.17 -3.62 -9.52
N LYS A 103 -2.44 -4.63 -9.02
CA LYS A 103 -3.01 -5.64 -8.11
C LYS A 103 -3.55 -5.02 -6.84
N LYS A 104 -2.82 -4.08 -6.24
CA LYS A 104 -3.23 -3.40 -5.02
C LYS A 104 -4.49 -2.55 -5.24
N MET A 105 -4.54 -1.79 -6.33
CA MET A 105 -5.73 -1.02 -6.70
C MET A 105 -6.95 -1.92 -6.91
N LYS A 106 -6.79 -3.07 -7.59
CA LYS A 106 -7.89 -4.04 -7.77
C LYS A 106 -8.40 -4.60 -6.45
N ASN A 107 -7.52 -4.86 -5.49
CA ASN A 107 -7.93 -5.29 -4.15
C ASN A 107 -8.73 -4.19 -3.44
N VAL A 108 -8.22 -2.96 -3.41
CA VAL A 108 -8.93 -1.82 -2.80
C VAL A 108 -10.30 -1.61 -3.43
N LEU A 109 -10.39 -1.66 -4.75
CA LEU A 109 -11.64 -1.53 -5.48
C LEU A 109 -12.61 -2.67 -5.17
N LYS A 110 -12.09 -3.90 -5.02
CA LYS A 110 -12.90 -5.05 -4.60
C LYS A 110 -13.47 -4.81 -3.20
N ASP A 111 -12.64 -4.42 -2.24
CA ASP A 111 -13.05 -4.17 -0.85
C ASP A 111 -14.10 -3.05 -0.78
N LEU A 112 -13.93 -1.96 -1.54
CA LEU A 112 -14.92 -0.88 -1.64
C LEU A 112 -16.25 -1.33 -2.25
N LYS A 113 -16.21 -2.20 -3.27
CA LYS A 113 -17.43 -2.76 -3.88
C LYS A 113 -18.16 -3.70 -2.93
N GLU A 114 -17.44 -4.54 -2.20
CA GLU A 114 -18.01 -5.39 -1.16
C GLU A 114 -18.64 -4.54 -0.04
N GLN A 115 -17.97 -3.47 0.38
CA GLN A 115 -18.54 -2.51 1.34
C GLN A 115 -19.79 -1.82 0.80
N LEU A 116 -19.78 -1.38 -0.46
CA LEU A 116 -20.94 -0.77 -1.10
C LEU A 116 -22.13 -1.72 -1.15
N GLU A 117 -21.91 -2.98 -1.53
CA GLU A 117 -22.95 -4.01 -1.56
C GLU A 117 -23.55 -4.22 -0.18
N LEU A 118 -22.72 -4.26 0.87
CA LEU A 118 -23.19 -4.33 2.26
C LEU A 118 -24.05 -3.11 2.63
N GLU A 119 -23.62 -1.90 2.28
CA GLU A 119 -24.40 -0.68 2.57
C GLU A 119 -25.73 -0.65 1.81
N GLU A 120 -25.76 -1.10 0.55
CA GLU A 120 -26.98 -1.08 -0.28
C GLU A 120 -28.01 -2.14 0.10
N THR A 121 -27.55 -3.29 0.63
CA THR A 121 -28.42 -4.44 0.92
C THR A 121 -28.86 -4.53 2.37
N ASN A 122 -28.17 -3.85 3.29
CA ASN A 122 -28.45 -3.93 4.73
C ASN A 122 -29.06 -2.64 5.27
N MET A 123 -29.91 -2.80 6.27
CA MET A 123 -30.31 -1.70 7.14
C MET A 123 -29.38 -1.65 8.35
N PHE A 124 -29.09 -0.43 8.82
CA PHE A 124 -28.17 -0.23 9.93
C PHE A 124 -28.83 0.49 11.09
N PHE A 125 -28.30 0.22 12.27
CA PHE A 125 -28.65 0.88 13.51
C PHE A 125 -27.38 1.45 14.14
N PHE A 126 -27.49 2.58 14.81
CA PHE A 126 -26.36 3.30 15.37
C PHE A 126 -26.60 3.59 16.85
N CYS A 127 -25.57 3.33 17.66
CA CYS A 127 -25.52 3.76 19.05
C CYS A 127 -24.72 5.06 19.14
N SER A 128 -25.37 6.16 19.52
CA SER A 128 -24.74 7.47 19.66
C SER A 128 -23.71 7.53 20.79
N ASP A 129 -23.88 6.75 21.86
CA ASP A 129 -23.01 6.81 23.04
C ASP A 129 -21.65 6.13 22.81
N CYS A 130 -21.63 5.10 21.95
CA CYS A 130 -20.41 4.33 21.64
C CYS A 130 -19.86 4.62 20.25
N GLU A 131 -20.61 5.35 19.42
CA GLU A 131 -20.31 5.62 18.01
C GLU A 131 -20.13 4.34 17.17
N ILE A 132 -20.92 3.31 17.46
CA ILE A 132 -20.85 2.00 16.77
C ILE A 132 -22.09 1.83 15.88
N LYS A 133 -21.83 1.42 14.63
CA LYS A 133 -22.84 0.99 13.65
C LYS A 133 -23.02 -0.53 13.69
N PHE A 134 -24.26 -0.98 13.67
CA PHE A 134 -24.67 -2.38 13.72
C PHE A 134 -25.57 -2.70 12.53
N THR A 135 -25.52 -3.93 12.04
CA THR A 135 -26.50 -4.42 11.06
C THR A 135 -27.87 -4.57 11.73
N PHE A 136 -28.94 -4.66 10.93
CA PHE A 136 -30.27 -4.95 11.43
C PHE A 136 -30.32 -6.28 12.21
N GLU A 137 -29.63 -7.32 11.73
CA GLU A 137 -29.59 -8.63 12.39
C GLU A 137 -28.96 -8.50 13.79
N ASP A 138 -27.80 -7.85 13.91
CA ASP A 138 -27.13 -7.61 15.20
C ASP A 138 -27.99 -6.77 16.15
N ALA A 139 -28.66 -5.75 15.60
CA ALA A 139 -29.56 -4.89 16.37
C ALA A 139 -30.78 -5.68 16.85
N MET A 140 -31.36 -6.55 16.02
CA MET A 140 -32.49 -7.39 16.37
C MET A 140 -32.12 -8.40 17.47
N ASP A 141 -30.96 -9.06 17.36
CA ASP A 141 -30.48 -10.04 18.34
C ASP A 141 -30.20 -9.40 19.71
N SER A 142 -29.79 -8.14 19.73
CA SER A 142 -29.57 -7.36 20.95
C SER A 142 -30.81 -6.62 21.45
N GLY A 143 -31.97 -6.79 20.80
CA GLY A 143 -33.22 -6.10 21.16
C GLY A 143 -33.12 -4.57 21.01
N PHE A 144 -32.37 -4.11 20.02
CA PHE A 144 -32.04 -2.72 19.71
C PHE A 144 -31.35 -1.98 20.86
N ARG A 145 -30.57 -2.71 21.66
CA ARG A 145 -29.78 -2.17 22.77
C ARG A 145 -28.30 -2.45 22.58
N CYS A 146 -27.48 -1.42 22.69
CA CYS A 146 -26.04 -1.52 22.54
C CYS A 146 -25.45 -2.53 23.56
N PRO A 147 -24.71 -3.55 23.10
CA PRO A 147 -24.10 -4.53 23.99
C PRO A 147 -22.98 -3.96 24.86
N GLN A 148 -22.42 -2.78 24.50
CA GLN A 148 -21.35 -2.12 25.25
C GLN A 148 -21.89 -1.22 26.39
N CYS A 149 -22.91 -0.39 26.10
CA CYS A 149 -23.42 0.60 27.07
C CYS A 149 -24.86 0.37 27.54
N GLY A 150 -25.61 -0.55 26.92
CA GLY A 150 -27.03 -0.80 27.20
C GLY A 150 -28.00 0.28 26.69
N GLY A 151 -27.47 1.33 26.05
CA GLY A 151 -28.23 2.41 25.42
C GLY A 151 -29.06 1.94 24.22
N MET A 152 -30.08 2.70 23.84
CA MET A 152 -30.90 2.38 22.67
C MET A 152 -30.15 2.69 21.37
N MET A 153 -30.32 1.83 20.37
CA MET A 153 -29.87 2.08 19.01
C MET A 153 -30.99 2.73 18.18
N TYR A 154 -30.61 3.51 17.17
CA TYR A 154 -31.55 4.16 16.26
C TYR A 154 -31.23 3.80 14.81
N GLU A 155 -32.25 3.76 13.94
CA GLU A 155 -32.05 3.55 12.51
C GLU A 155 -31.05 4.57 11.95
N TYR A 156 -30.11 4.10 11.15
CA TYR A 156 -29.05 4.89 10.56
C TYR A 156 -29.26 5.01 9.05
N ASP A 157 -29.44 6.25 8.57
CA ASP A 157 -29.53 6.56 7.13
C ASP A 157 -28.13 6.59 6.51
N ASN A 158 -27.77 5.50 5.83
CA ASN A 158 -26.48 5.32 5.18
C ASN A 158 -26.42 5.83 3.72
N LYS A 159 -27.41 6.58 3.23
CA LYS A 159 -27.38 7.12 1.85
C LYS A 159 -26.12 7.93 1.55
N LYS A 160 -25.61 8.66 2.54
CA LYS A 160 -24.38 9.44 2.39
C LYS A 160 -23.16 8.52 2.24
N ASP A 161 -23.09 7.45 3.01
CA ASP A 161 -22.01 6.46 2.95
C ASP A 161 -21.99 5.78 1.57
N ILE A 162 -23.16 5.36 1.08
CA ILE A 162 -23.34 4.81 -0.28
C ILE A 162 -22.85 5.80 -1.35
N SER A 163 -23.21 7.08 -1.25
CA SER A 163 -22.78 8.10 -2.21
C SER A 163 -21.26 8.25 -2.22
N ILE A 164 -20.63 8.32 -1.04
CA ILE A 164 -19.17 8.45 -0.91
C ILE A 164 -18.47 7.22 -1.50
N LEU A 165 -18.95 6.01 -1.19
CA LEU A 165 -18.38 4.77 -1.72
C LEU A 165 -18.47 4.73 -3.26
N LYS A 166 -19.62 5.12 -3.83
CA LYS A 166 -19.78 5.20 -5.30
C LYS A 166 -18.84 6.21 -5.92
N GLU A 167 -18.68 7.39 -5.32
CA GLU A 167 -17.73 8.41 -5.79
C GLU A 167 -16.29 7.89 -5.75
N GLN A 168 -15.88 7.23 -4.66
CA GLN A 168 -14.55 6.63 -4.52
C GLN A 168 -14.29 5.52 -5.54
N ILE A 169 -15.26 4.62 -5.74
CA ILE A 169 -15.16 3.54 -6.73
C ILE A 169 -15.01 4.13 -8.13
N ASN A 170 -15.87 5.08 -8.51
CA ASN A 170 -15.81 5.72 -9.82
C ASN A 170 -14.47 6.42 -10.05
N TYR A 171 -13.98 7.16 -9.05
CA TYR A 171 -12.68 7.82 -9.12
C TYR A 171 -11.54 6.82 -9.33
N LEU A 172 -11.50 5.73 -8.55
CA LEU A 172 -10.46 4.71 -8.68
C LEU A 172 -10.54 3.94 -10.00
N GLU A 173 -11.74 3.65 -10.50
CA GLU A 173 -11.95 3.02 -11.81
C GLU A 173 -11.46 3.92 -12.95
N ASP A 174 -11.79 5.21 -12.88
CA ASP A 174 -11.34 6.19 -13.87
C ASP A 174 -9.82 6.33 -13.89
N GLU A 175 -9.19 6.45 -12.71
CA GLU A 175 -7.73 6.51 -12.59
C GLU A 175 -7.07 5.23 -13.12
N PHE A 176 -7.62 4.06 -12.78
CA PHE A 176 -7.10 2.78 -13.24
C PHE A 176 -7.17 2.64 -14.77
N ASN A 177 -8.31 3.00 -15.36
CA ASN A 177 -8.56 2.81 -16.80
C ASN A 177 -7.86 3.86 -17.67
N LYS A 178 -7.73 5.10 -17.20
CA LYS A 178 -7.09 6.18 -17.96
C LYS A 178 -5.57 6.14 -17.89
N ASN A 179 -5.00 5.47 -16.88
CA ASN A 179 -3.55 5.43 -16.70
C ASN A 179 -2.86 4.41 -17.62
N PRO A 180 -1.98 4.85 -18.54
CA PRO A 180 -1.30 3.95 -19.47
C PRO A 180 -0.44 2.87 -18.79
N LEU A 181 0.01 3.10 -17.55
CA LEU A 181 0.84 2.15 -16.81
C LEU A 181 0.06 0.93 -16.33
N PHE A 182 -1.26 1.06 -16.19
CA PHE A 182 -2.13 0.01 -15.63
C PHE A 182 -3.10 -0.57 -16.67
N SER A 183 -3.31 0.09 -17.81
CA SER A 183 -4.23 -0.36 -18.86
C SER A 183 -3.93 -1.76 -19.43
N ALA A 184 -2.70 -2.23 -19.29
CA ALA A 184 -2.28 -3.58 -19.69
C ALA A 184 -2.57 -4.68 -18.64
N TYR A 185 -3.08 -4.33 -17.46
CA TYR A 185 -3.20 -5.22 -16.30
C TYR A 185 -4.63 -5.43 -15.83
#